data_AF-A0AAE8Q4F6-F1
#
_entry.id   AF-A0AAE8Q4F6-F1
#
_cell.length_a   1.000
_cell.length_b   1.000
_cell.length_c   1.000
_cell.angle_alpha   90.00
_cell.angle_beta   90.00
_cell.angle_gamma   90.00
#
_symmetry.space_group_name_H-M   'P 1'
#
loop_
_entity.id
_entity.type
_entity.pdbx_description
1 polymer ?
#
loop_
_entity_poly.entity_id
_entity_poly.type
_entity_poly.pdbx_seq_one_letter_code
_entity_poly.pdbx_strand_id
1 'polypeptide(L)'
;MRFLGAALAVLMGAGGVIAADDMPRMVVGYYLHAFGTKTKAEQLAVVEYLSGIRDHLYWQCEYTVRVTELLDAANAMIEVQKATQSHDEFVEWANRTPFGDMVFIGIKADPPHGAVKCS
;
A
#
# COMPACT_ATOMS: atom_id res chain seq x y z
N MET A 1 -22.61 -23.83 -42.80
CA MET A 1 -22.98 -23.29 -41.48
C MET A 1 -23.17 -24.47 -40.54
N ARG A 2 -22.23 -24.78 -39.63
CA ARG A 2 -22.40 -24.56 -38.18
C ARG A 2 -21.05 -24.82 -37.47
N PHE A 3 -20.03 -24.02 -37.81
CA PHE A 3 -18.78 -23.90 -37.03
C PHE A 3 -18.93 -22.84 -35.93
N LEU A 4 -20.10 -22.72 -35.32
CA LEU A 4 -20.42 -21.66 -34.34
C LEU A 4 -20.51 -22.15 -32.89
N GLY A 5 -20.29 -23.44 -32.62
CA GLY A 5 -20.43 -23.99 -31.26
C GLY A 5 -19.17 -23.92 -30.39
N ALA A 6 -17.98 -23.79 -30.97
CA ALA A 6 -16.71 -23.92 -30.24
C ALA A 6 -16.09 -22.59 -29.79
N ALA A 7 -16.56 -21.45 -30.32
CA ALA A 7 -15.98 -20.15 -30.01
C ALA A 7 -16.39 -19.61 -28.62
N LEU A 8 -17.51 -20.09 -28.05
CA LEU A 8 -18.02 -19.59 -26.77
C LEU A 8 -17.36 -20.27 -25.56
N ALA A 9 -16.79 -21.46 -25.71
CA ALA A 9 -16.12 -22.18 -24.62
C ALA A 9 -14.71 -21.63 -24.31
N VAL A 10 -14.06 -20.96 -25.28
CA VAL A 10 -12.72 -20.36 -25.09
C VAL A 10 -12.80 -19.01 -24.38
N LEU A 11 -13.93 -18.29 -24.50
CA LEU A 11 -14.11 -17.00 -23.81
C LEU A 11 -14.50 -17.12 -22.34
N MET A 12 -14.88 -18.31 -21.86
CA MET A 12 -15.22 -18.52 -20.44
C MET A 12 -14.02 -19.01 -19.59
N GLY A 13 -12.87 -19.27 -20.21
CA GLY A 13 -11.68 -19.83 -19.53
C GLY A 13 -10.61 -18.82 -19.10
N ALA A 14 -10.80 -17.52 -19.38
CA ALA A 14 -9.79 -16.48 -19.10
C ALA A 14 -10.23 -15.46 -18.04
N GLY A 15 -11.27 -15.77 -17.27
CA GLY A 15 -11.50 -15.16 -15.96
C GLY A 15 -10.60 -15.82 -14.92
N GLY A 16 -9.31 -15.95 -15.22
CA GLY A 16 -8.32 -16.16 -14.18
C GLY A 16 -8.40 -14.92 -13.32
N VAL A 17 -9.16 -15.01 -12.22
CA VAL A 17 -8.89 -14.21 -11.04
C VAL A 17 -7.46 -14.60 -10.69
N ILE A 18 -6.50 -13.87 -11.26
CA ILE A 18 -5.18 -13.75 -10.71
C ILE A 18 -5.51 -13.21 -9.32
N ALA A 19 -5.59 -14.14 -8.36
CA ALA A 19 -5.47 -13.80 -6.97
C ALA A 19 -4.35 -12.79 -6.94
N ALA A 20 -4.66 -11.56 -6.55
CA ALA A 20 -3.67 -10.53 -6.36
C ALA A 20 -2.56 -11.22 -5.56
N ASP A 21 -1.44 -11.54 -6.23
CA ASP A 21 -0.25 -12.01 -5.55
C ASP A 21 -0.04 -10.93 -4.50
N ASP A 22 -0.29 -11.28 -3.24
CA ASP A 22 -0.27 -10.35 -2.12
C ASP A 22 1.03 -9.57 -2.29
N MET A 23 0.93 -8.29 -2.70
CA MET A 23 2.11 -7.48 -2.95
C MET A 23 2.99 -7.66 -1.71
N PRO A 24 4.27 -8.06 -1.87
CA PRO A 24 5.10 -8.41 -0.74
C PRO A 24 4.99 -7.31 0.30
N ARG A 25 4.52 -7.68 1.50
CA ARG A 25 4.17 -6.71 2.54
C ARG A 25 5.43 -5.93 2.89
N MET A 26 5.55 -4.73 2.34
CA MET A 26 6.66 -3.82 2.60
C MET A 26 6.68 -3.51 4.09
N VAL A 27 7.83 -3.66 4.74
CA VAL A 27 8.00 -3.31 6.15
C VAL A 27 8.51 -1.88 6.30
N VAL A 28 8.28 -1.26 7.46
CA VAL A 28 8.76 0.09 7.76
C VAL A 28 10.27 0.21 7.59
N GLY A 29 11.04 -0.82 7.96
CA GLY A 29 12.49 -0.86 7.80
C GLY A 29 12.93 -0.71 6.33
N TYR A 30 12.22 -1.32 5.39
CA TYR A 30 12.49 -1.17 3.96
C TYR A 30 12.23 0.26 3.49
N TYR A 31 11.10 0.85 3.91
CA TYR A 31 10.79 2.25 3.62
C TYR A 31 11.88 3.20 4.13
N LEU A 32 12.28 3.05 5.40
CA LEU A 32 13.32 3.87 6.01
C LEU A 32 14.67 3.70 5.29
N HIS A 33 14.98 2.48 4.86
CA HIS A 33 16.17 2.20 4.06
C HIS A 33 16.12 2.96 2.71
N ALA A 34 15.05 2.79 1.93
CA ALA A 34 14.90 3.38 0.61
C ALA A 34 15.05 4.92 0.61
N PHE A 35 14.48 5.60 1.61
CA PHE A 35 14.58 7.05 1.75
C PHE A 35 15.84 7.53 2.48
N GLY A 36 16.45 6.69 3.32
CA GLY A 36 17.71 6.98 4.00
C GLY A 36 18.93 6.87 3.07
N THR A 37 18.97 5.85 2.21
CA THR A 37 20.08 5.60 1.27
C THR A 37 19.90 6.30 -0.08
N LYS A 38 18.68 6.80 -0.36
CA LYS A 38 18.31 7.55 -1.58
C LYS A 38 18.49 6.76 -2.87
N THR A 39 18.22 5.46 -2.81
CA THR A 39 18.23 4.54 -3.94
C THR A 39 16.97 4.74 -4.80
N LYS A 40 17.13 5.32 -6.00
CA LYS A 40 15.99 5.64 -6.89
C LYS A 40 15.07 4.46 -7.16
N ALA A 41 15.62 3.25 -7.31
CA ALA A 41 14.85 2.04 -7.58
C ALA A 41 13.96 1.64 -6.39
N GLU A 42 14.48 1.73 -5.15
CA GLU A 42 13.72 1.37 -3.95
C GLU A 42 12.71 2.46 -3.61
N GLN A 43 13.06 3.73 -3.82
CA GLN A 43 12.10 4.84 -3.72
C GLN A 43 10.94 4.68 -4.69
N LEU A 44 11.22 4.27 -5.93
CA LEU A 44 10.18 3.97 -6.91
C LEU A 44 9.28 2.81 -6.44
N ALA A 45 9.86 1.74 -5.89
CA ALA A 45 9.09 0.63 -5.34
C ALA A 45 8.14 1.06 -4.21
N VAL A 46 8.56 1.98 -3.33
CA VAL A 46 7.66 2.57 -2.31
C VAL A 46 6.54 3.36 -2.96
N VAL A 47 6.84 4.19 -3.96
CA VAL A 47 5.83 5.00 -4.67
C VAL A 47 4.82 4.12 -5.41
N GLU A 48 5.28 3.02 -6.04
CA GLU A 48 4.42 2.04 -6.70
C GLU A 48 3.52 1.32 -5.69
N TYR A 49 4.07 0.88 -4.56
CA TYR A 49 3.31 0.27 -3.46
C TYR A 49 2.20 1.19 -2.96
N LEU A 50 2.52 2.47 -2.71
CA LEU A 50 1.54 3.46 -2.27
C LEU A 50 0.53 3.82 -3.36
N SER A 51 0.92 3.78 -4.64
CA SER A 51 -0.02 3.97 -5.74
C SER A 51 -1.07 2.85 -5.77
N GLY A 52 -0.67 1.61 -5.48
CA GLY A 52 -1.60 0.50 -5.30
C GLY A 52 -2.59 0.72 -4.15
N ILE A 53 -2.10 1.22 -3.00
CA ILE A 53 -2.98 1.57 -1.87
C ILE A 53 -3.95 2.70 -2.24
N ARG A 54 -3.47 3.76 -2.89
CA ARG A 54 -4.32 4.85 -3.39
C ARG A 54 -5.44 4.32 -4.27
N ASP A 55 -5.08 3.50 -5.26
CA ASP A 55 -6.04 2.98 -6.23
C ASP A 55 -7.05 2.06 -5.54
N HIS A 56 -6.60 1.25 -4.58
CA HIS A 56 -7.50 0.44 -3.75
C HIS A 56 -8.50 1.31 -2.96
N LEU A 57 -8.03 2.37 -2.29
CA LEU A 57 -8.87 3.31 -1.54
C LEU A 57 -9.91 4.00 -2.43
N TYR A 58 -9.53 4.34 -3.66
CA TYR A 58 -10.46 4.90 -4.63
C TYR A 58 -11.49 3.86 -5.07
N TRP A 59 -11.06 2.69 -5.53
CA TRP A 59 -11.98 1.69 -6.12
C TRP A 59 -12.89 1.01 -5.10
N GLN A 60 -12.44 0.82 -3.87
CA GLN A 60 -13.25 0.18 -2.83
C GLN A 60 -14.06 1.18 -2.01
N CYS A 61 -13.57 2.40 -1.83
CA CYS A 61 -14.13 3.33 -0.84
C CYS A 61 -14.47 4.71 -1.42
N GLU A 62 -14.28 4.93 -2.71
CA GLU A 62 -14.41 6.23 -3.39
C GLU A 62 -13.57 7.33 -2.74
N TYR A 63 -12.51 6.95 -2.01
CA TYR A 63 -11.66 7.86 -1.27
C TYR A 63 -10.54 8.38 -2.17
N THR A 64 -10.56 9.68 -2.47
CA THR A 64 -9.54 10.32 -3.31
C THR A 64 -8.42 10.85 -2.44
N VAL A 65 -7.19 10.40 -2.70
CA VAL A 65 -5.99 10.76 -1.94
C VAL A 65 -4.77 10.76 -2.86
N ARG A 66 -3.76 11.57 -2.55
CA ARG A 66 -2.49 11.61 -3.28
C ARG A 66 -1.46 10.70 -2.61
N VAL A 67 -0.55 10.13 -3.39
CA VAL A 67 0.56 9.31 -2.85
C VAL A 67 1.39 10.08 -1.82
N THR A 68 1.59 11.39 -2.01
CA THR A 68 2.28 12.24 -1.04
C THR A 68 1.55 12.31 0.30
N GLU A 69 0.22 12.34 0.29
CA GLU A 69 -0.58 12.37 1.52
C GLU A 69 -0.50 11.03 2.26
N LEU A 70 -0.39 9.92 1.53
CA LEU A 70 -0.12 8.59 2.11
C LEU A 70 1.26 8.53 2.78
N LEU A 71 2.28 9.12 2.14
CA LEU A 71 3.62 9.25 2.71
C LEU A 71 3.62 10.09 3.99
N ASP A 72 2.96 11.24 3.96
CA ASP A 72 2.90 12.16 5.10
C ASP A 72 2.19 11.49 6.30
N ALA A 73 1.09 10.79 6.05
CA ALA A 73 0.38 10.02 7.07
C ALA A 73 1.25 8.93 7.70
N ALA A 74 1.98 8.15 6.88
CA ALA A 74 2.88 7.13 7.38
C ALA A 74 4.05 7.73 8.18
N ASN A 75 4.65 8.81 7.69
CA ASN A 75 5.75 9.50 8.37
C ASN A 75 5.35 10.04 9.73
N ALA A 76 4.16 10.63 9.84
CA ALA A 76 3.64 11.09 11.12
C ALA A 76 3.57 9.95 12.15
N MET A 77 3.09 8.78 11.74
CA MET A 77 2.99 7.62 12.63
C MET A 77 4.37 7.02 12.97
N ILE A 78 5.28 6.96 12.02
CA ILE A 78 6.65 6.48 12.25
C ILE A 78 7.38 7.40 13.24
N GLU A 79 7.25 8.72 13.10
CA GLU A 79 7.88 9.67 14.03
C GLU A 79 7.29 9.58 15.44
N VAL A 80 5.98 9.33 15.58
CA VAL A 80 5.37 9.03 16.89
C VAL A 80 5.99 7.77 17.50
N GLN A 81 6.12 6.69 16.73
CA GLN A 81 6.71 5.45 17.23
C GLN A 81 8.16 5.65 17.67
N LYS A 82 8.95 6.34 16.85
CA LYS A 82 10.35 6.67 17.13
C LYS A 82 10.54 7.52 18.40
N ALA A 83 9.60 8.42 18.70
CA ALA A 83 9.66 9.26 19.89
C ALA A 83 9.33 8.51 21.20
N THR A 84 8.70 7.33 21.09
CA THR A 84 8.18 6.56 22.25
C THR A 84 9.01 5.33 22.60
N GLN A 85 10.01 4.99 21.79
CA GLN A 85 10.81 3.77 21.91
C GLN A 85 12.30 4.10 21.98
N SER A 86 13.08 3.21 22.58
CA SER A 86 14.54 3.25 22.42
C SER A 86 14.95 2.94 20.98
N HIS A 87 16.21 3.21 20.63
CA HIS A 87 16.70 2.95 19.26
C HIS A 87 16.56 1.48 18.85
N ASP A 88 16.96 0.56 19.72
CA ASP A 88 16.95 -0.87 19.42
C ASP A 88 15.52 -1.41 19.28
N GLU A 89 14.61 -0.97 20.17
CA GLU A 89 13.18 -1.29 20.09
C GLU A 89 12.56 -0.75 18.79
N PHE A 90 12.90 0.47 18.39
CA PHE A 90 12.42 1.06 17.14
C PHE A 90 12.91 0.29 15.92
N VAL A 91 14.18 -0.13 15.90
CA VAL A 91 14.74 -0.93 14.80
C VAL A 91 14.06 -2.30 14.72
N GLU A 92 13.85 -2.97 15.86
CA GLU A 92 13.12 -4.24 15.92
C GLU A 92 11.68 -4.08 15.43
N TRP A 93 10.99 -3.04 15.89
CA TRP A 93 9.64 -2.68 15.47
C TRP A 93 9.57 -2.39 13.97
N ALA A 94 10.48 -1.59 13.44
CA ALA A 94 10.47 -1.20 12.02
C ALA A 94 10.64 -2.41 11.09
N ASN A 95 11.43 -3.41 11.51
CA ASN A 95 11.68 -4.61 10.72
C ASN A 95 10.54 -5.65 10.75
N ARG A 96 9.59 -5.53 11.68
CA ARG A 96 8.42 -6.43 11.77
C ARG A 96 7.09 -5.80 11.38
N THR A 97 7.01 -4.48 11.40
CA THR A 97 5.76 -3.75 11.16
C THR A 97 5.56 -3.53 9.67
N PRO A 98 4.41 -3.94 9.10
CA PRO A 98 4.03 -3.57 7.75
C PRO A 98 3.94 -2.05 7.58
N PHE A 99 4.55 -1.51 6.53
CA PHE A 99 4.50 -0.10 6.19
C PHE A 99 3.09 0.37 5.86
N GLY A 100 2.29 -0.49 5.21
CA GLY A 100 0.87 -0.21 4.94
C GLY A 100 0.06 0.10 6.21
N ASP A 101 0.38 -0.52 7.34
CA ASP A 101 -0.32 -0.24 8.61
C ASP A 101 -0.11 1.21 9.06
N MET A 102 1.10 1.77 8.85
CA MET A 102 1.38 3.17 9.18
C MET A 102 0.57 4.13 8.30
N VAL A 103 0.39 3.77 7.02
CA VAL A 103 -0.46 4.52 6.09
C VAL A 103 -1.91 4.52 6.57
N PHE A 104 -2.48 3.34 6.84
CA PHE A 104 -3.90 3.23 7.24
C PHE A 104 -4.18 3.84 8.62
N ILE A 105 -3.30 3.63 9.59
CA ILE A 105 -3.42 4.25 10.92
C ILE A 105 -3.35 5.77 10.78
N GLY A 106 -2.38 6.29 10.02
CA GLY A 106 -2.23 7.73 9.82
C GLY A 106 -3.46 8.37 9.17
N ILE A 107 -3.98 7.77 8.09
CA ILE A 107 -5.19 8.27 7.41
C ILE A 107 -6.41 8.20 8.32
N LYS A 108 -6.54 7.13 9.14
CA LYS A 108 -7.65 7.02 10.07
C LYS A 108 -7.58 8.05 11.19
N ALA A 109 -6.37 8.40 11.63
CA ALA A 109 -6.14 9.40 12.67
C ALA A 109 -6.39 10.83 12.15
N ASP A 110 -5.93 11.15 10.94
CA ASP A 110 -6.08 12.46 10.31
C ASP A 110 -6.33 12.32 8.79
N PRO A 111 -7.60 12.20 8.37
CA PRO A 111 -7.90 11.96 6.97
C PRO A 111 -7.87 13.25 6.13
N PRO A 112 -7.01 13.35 5.10
CA PRO A 112 -6.77 14.60 4.36
C PRO A 112 -8.00 15.18 3.63
N HIS A 113 -9.02 14.37 3.34
CA HIS A 113 -10.22 14.80 2.61
C HIS A 113 -11.53 14.40 3.32
N GLY A 114 -11.50 14.33 4.65
CA GLY A 114 -12.65 13.91 5.47
C GLY A 114 -12.76 12.39 5.63
N ALA A 115 -13.84 11.90 6.24
CA ALA A 115 -13.92 10.50 6.67
C ALA A 115 -13.81 9.50 5.50
N VAL A 116 -12.92 8.51 5.66
CA VAL A 116 -12.81 7.36 4.76
C VAL A 116 -14.06 6.49 4.89
N LYS A 117 -14.72 6.17 3.77
CA LYS A 117 -15.97 5.40 3.73
C LYS A 117 -15.79 3.88 3.66
N CYS A 118 -14.59 3.36 3.89
CA CYS A 118 -14.33 1.92 3.85
C CYS A 118 -15.09 1.23 5.00
N SER A 119 -16.01 0.30 4.66
CA SER A 119 -16.81 -0.50 5.60
C SER A 119 -16.02 -1.66 6.21
#